data_AF-A0A845PTP6-F1
#
_entry.id   AF-A0A845PTP6-F1
#
_cell.length_a   1.000
_cell.length_b   1.000
_cell.length_c   1.000
_cell.angle_alpha   90.00
_cell.angle_beta   90.00
_cell.angle_gamma   90.00
#
_symmetry.space_group_name_H-M   'P 1'
#
loop_
_entity.id
_entity.type
_entity.pdbx_description
1 polymer ?
#
loop_
_entity_poly.entity_id
_entity_poly.type
_entity_poly.pdbx_seq_one_letter_code
_entity_poly.pdbx_strand_id
1 'polypeptide(L)'
;GIFHSYDFSPANVHDVNDLNDVKNNFKNCLLIGDRGYISKEFKVDLFNYSKIKLSVAMRKNQHDFVAFSKIKSRIRKRIETALSQLNGEFLIQINLAKTFQGLATRIASKISAFTMIQYLNFFVFKRKINKIKVNLG
;
A
#
# COMPACT_ATOMS: atom_id res chain seq x y z
N GLY A 1 -5.01 -3.40 -6.52
CA GLY A 1 -5.17 -4.65 -5.77
C GLY A 1 -6.48 -4.57 -5.04
N ILE A 2 -6.55 -5.13 -3.84
CA ILE A 2 -7.63 -4.91 -2.89
C ILE A 2 -6.99 -4.32 -1.63
N PHE A 3 -7.60 -3.30 -1.05
CA PHE A 3 -7.15 -2.74 0.22
C PHE A 3 -7.79 -3.54 1.35
N HIS A 4 -6.97 -4.04 2.27
CA HIS A 4 -7.42 -4.81 3.42
C HIS A 4 -7.55 -3.94 4.67
N SER A 5 -6.57 -3.06 4.89
CA SER A 5 -6.49 -2.19 6.06
C SER A 5 -5.84 -0.85 5.68
N TYR A 6 -6.10 0.17 6.48
CA TYR A 6 -5.50 1.50 6.41
C TYR A 6 -5.48 2.12 7.81
N ASP A 7 -4.62 3.11 8.02
CA ASP A 7 -4.50 3.83 9.29
C ASP A 7 -4.12 5.30 9.04
N PHE A 8 -4.22 6.13 10.08
CA PHE A 8 -3.84 7.54 10.07
C PHE A 8 -2.74 7.80 11.11
N SER A 9 -1.57 8.26 10.66
CA SER A 9 -0.54 8.80 11.52
C SER A 9 -0.59 10.33 11.58
N PRO A 10 -0.29 10.96 12.74
CA PRO A 10 -0.10 12.40 12.82
C PRO A 10 1.04 12.88 11.90
N ALA A 11 0.90 14.07 11.32
CA ALA A 11 1.87 14.59 10.33
C ALA A 11 3.29 14.85 10.88
N ASN A 12 3.47 14.88 12.21
CA ASN A 12 4.76 15.05 12.86
C ASN A 12 5.49 13.72 13.14
N VAL A 13 4.84 12.58 12.88
CA VAL A 13 5.45 11.25 13.00
C VAL A 13 6.14 10.92 11.69
N HIS A 14 7.40 10.49 11.76
CA HIS A 14 8.12 10.01 10.59
C HIS A 14 7.61 8.62 10.18
N ASP A 15 7.42 8.38 8.88
CA ASP A 15 6.91 7.09 8.35
C ASP A 15 7.71 5.86 8.82
N VAL A 16 8.97 6.06 9.21
CA VAL A 16 9.83 5.02 9.78
C VAL A 16 9.29 4.48 11.11
N ASN A 17 8.64 5.32 11.91
CA ASN A 17 8.01 4.92 13.16
C ASN A 17 6.74 4.11 12.92
N ASP A 18 6.03 4.35 11.81
CA ASP A 18 4.83 3.57 11.42
C ASP A 18 5.17 2.09 11.17
N LEU A 19 6.43 1.75 10.84
CA LEU A 19 6.87 0.36 10.73
C LEU A 19 6.76 -0.41 12.06
N ASN A 20 6.80 0.27 13.20
CA ASN A 20 6.60 -0.38 14.50
C ASN A 20 5.17 -0.90 14.66
N ASP A 21 4.18 -0.24 14.07
CA ASP A 21 2.81 -0.72 14.11
C ASP A 21 2.61 -1.86 13.11
N VAL A 22 3.31 -1.80 11.97
CA VAL A 22 3.32 -2.87 10.97
C VAL A 22 3.81 -4.21 11.55
N LYS A 23 4.88 -4.20 12.37
CA LYS A 23 5.37 -5.45 13.00
C LYS A 23 4.40 -6.04 14.04
N ASN A 24 3.51 -5.24 14.61
CA ASN A 24 2.51 -5.71 15.56
C ASN A 24 1.28 -6.28 14.84
N ASN A 25 0.87 -5.63 13.75
CA ASN A 25 -0.38 -5.93 13.04
C ASN A 25 -0.24 -7.02 11.96
N PHE A 26 0.97 -7.24 11.43
CA PHE A 26 1.22 -8.24 10.39
C PHE A 26 2.27 -9.26 10.83
N LYS A 27 2.13 -10.50 10.38
CA LYS A 27 3.12 -11.57 10.63
C LYS A 27 3.29 -12.43 9.38
N ASN A 28 4.47 -13.02 9.20
CA ASN A 28 4.79 -13.99 8.14
C ASN A 28 4.50 -13.50 6.70
N CYS A 29 4.78 -12.23 6.40
CA CYS A 29 4.48 -11.66 5.08
C CYS A 29 5.69 -11.00 4.40
N LEU A 30 5.54 -10.68 3.10
CA LEU A 30 6.50 -9.90 2.31
C LEU A 30 6.02 -8.45 2.26
N LEU A 31 6.81 -7.54 2.83
CA LEU A 31 6.56 -6.11 2.77
C LEU A 31 7.37 -5.49 1.63
N ILE A 32 6.71 -4.75 0.73
CA ILE A 32 7.39 -4.00 -0.33
C ILE A 32 7.48 -2.55 0.12
N GLY A 33 8.67 -2.13 0.53
CA GLY A 33 8.94 -0.75 0.98
C GLY A 33 9.52 0.12 -0.14
N ASP A 34 9.38 1.43 0.02
CA ASP A 34 10.10 2.38 -0.81
C ASP A 34 11.54 2.63 -0.30
N ARG A 35 12.32 3.40 -1.06
CA ARG A 35 13.75 3.64 -0.82
C ARG A 35 14.07 4.25 0.56
N GLY A 36 13.13 4.92 1.21
CA GLY A 36 13.31 5.44 2.57
C GLY A 36 13.52 4.35 3.63
N TYR A 37 13.07 3.12 3.36
CA TYR A 37 13.05 2.02 4.33
C TYR A 37 14.25 1.05 4.18
N ILE A 38 15.39 1.54 3.68
CA ILE A 38 16.55 0.68 3.36
C ILE A 38 17.32 0.20 4.59
N SER A 39 17.18 0.86 5.75
CA SER A 39 18.02 0.62 6.93
C SER A 39 18.09 -0.87 7.29
N LYS A 40 19.31 -1.34 7.61
CA LYS A 40 19.56 -2.74 7.96
C LYS A 40 18.88 -3.10 9.28
N GLU A 41 18.86 -2.17 10.23
CA GLU A 41 18.24 -2.34 11.56
C GLU A 41 16.74 -2.62 11.45
N PHE A 42 15.99 -1.85 10.66
CA PHE A 42 14.55 -2.08 10.49
C PHE A 42 14.25 -3.43 9.85
N LYS A 43 15.05 -3.84 8.86
CA LYS A 43 14.88 -5.15 8.20
C LYS A 43 15.08 -6.30 9.18
N VAL A 44 16.08 -6.20 10.04
CA VAL A 44 16.38 -7.22 11.06
C VAL A 44 15.28 -7.24 12.12
N ASP A 45 14.84 -6.08 12.63
CA ASP A 45 13.77 -6.00 13.63
C ASP A 45 12.44 -6.57 13.12
N LEU A 46 12.00 -6.16 11.92
CA LEU A 46 10.79 -6.68 11.26
C LEU A 46 10.84 -8.21 11.09
N PHE A 47 12.00 -8.74 10.66
CA PHE A 47 12.14 -10.17 10.46
C PHE A 47 12.14 -10.94 11.78
N ASN A 48 12.89 -10.46 12.78
CA ASN A 48 13.02 -11.15 14.06
C ASN A 48 11.71 -11.14 14.86
N TYR A 49 11.00 -10.01 14.88
CA TYR A 49 9.80 -9.85 15.69
C TYR A 49 8.55 -10.49 15.05
N SER A 50 8.40 -10.37 13.73
CA SER A 50 7.14 -10.69 13.04
C SER A 50 7.31 -11.60 11.81
N LYS A 51 8.55 -12.05 11.52
CA LYS A 51 8.88 -12.80 10.29
C LYS A 51 8.48 -12.05 9.02
N ILE A 52 8.42 -10.72 9.07
CA ILE A 52 8.17 -9.87 7.92
C ILE A 52 9.47 -9.71 7.14
N LYS A 53 9.44 -10.06 5.85
CA LYS A 53 10.56 -9.82 4.93
C LYS A 53 10.34 -8.47 4.25
N LEU A 54 11.09 -7.45 4.66
CA LEU A 54 11.08 -6.14 4.00
C LEU A 54 11.96 -6.17 2.74
N SER A 55 11.36 -5.92 1.58
CA SER A 55 12.04 -5.86 0.30
C SER A 55 11.94 -4.46 -0.30
N VAL A 56 13.10 -3.84 -0.48
CA VAL A 56 13.24 -2.50 -1.07
C VAL A 56 14.12 -2.59 -2.32
N ALA A 57 13.79 -1.82 -3.37
CA ALA A 57 14.63 -1.75 -4.57
C ALA A 57 15.90 -0.95 -4.27
N MET A 58 17.07 -1.58 -4.43
CA MET A 58 18.37 -0.95 -4.18
C MET A 58 18.78 -0.03 -5.34
N ARG A 59 19.63 0.97 -5.05
CA ARG A 59 20.26 1.79 -6.10
C ARG A 59 21.35 0.97 -6.79
N LYS A 60 21.49 1.12 -8.11
CA LYS A 60 22.51 0.40 -8.90
C LYS A 60 23.93 0.59 -8.35
N ASN A 61 24.22 1.75 -7.77
CA ASN A 61 25.55 2.13 -7.27
C ASN A 61 25.73 1.85 -5.77
N GLN A 62 24.77 1.17 -5.12
CA GLN A 62 24.86 0.83 -3.70
C GLN A 62 25.75 -0.41 -3.52
N HIS A 63 26.59 -0.41 -2.49
CA HIS A 63 27.38 -1.59 -2.13
C HIS A 63 26.46 -2.78 -1.80
N ASP A 64 26.90 -3.99 -2.13
CA ASP A 64 26.10 -5.23 -2.03
C ASP A 64 24.77 -5.17 -2.81
N PHE A 65 24.79 -4.63 -4.02
CA PHE A 65 23.59 -4.50 -4.86
C PHE A 65 22.92 -5.86 -5.10
N VAL A 66 21.65 -5.95 -4.72
CA VAL A 66 20.78 -7.08 -5.05
C VAL A 66 19.70 -6.63 -6.03
N ALA A 67 19.65 -7.29 -7.18
CA ALA A 67 18.64 -7.02 -8.18
C ALA A 67 17.22 -7.28 -7.64
N PHE A 68 16.32 -6.32 -7.85
CA PHE A 68 14.92 -6.49 -7.47
C PHE A 68 14.23 -7.48 -8.43
N SER A 69 13.84 -8.64 -7.91
CA SER A 69 13.30 -9.73 -8.74
C SER A 69 12.08 -9.31 -9.58
N LYS A 70 11.88 -9.94 -10.74
CA LYS A 70 10.71 -9.70 -11.61
C LYS A 70 9.37 -9.85 -10.89
N ILE A 71 9.25 -10.83 -9.97
CA ILE A 71 8.02 -11.06 -9.19
C ILE A 71 7.74 -9.85 -8.29
N LYS A 72 8.73 -9.41 -7.51
CA LYS A 72 8.61 -8.22 -6.65
C LYS A 72 8.30 -6.96 -7.46
N SER A 73 8.90 -6.79 -8.65
CA SER A 73 8.58 -5.69 -9.56
C SER A 73 7.11 -5.72 -10.02
N ARG A 74 6.54 -6.90 -10.29
CA ARG A 74 5.10 -7.03 -10.62
C ARG A 74 4.22 -6.66 -9.42
N ILE A 75 4.60 -7.06 -8.21
CA ILE A 75 3.87 -6.70 -6.98
C ILE A 75 3.91 -5.18 -6.78
N ARG A 76 5.09 -4.55 -6.85
CA ARG A 76 5.24 -3.10 -6.74
C ARG A 76 4.38 -2.36 -7.76
N LYS A 77 4.42 -2.76 -9.04
CA LYS A 77 3.56 -2.18 -10.09
C LYS A 77 2.07 -2.29 -9.75
N ARG A 78 1.61 -3.38 -9.15
CA ARG A 78 0.21 -3.54 -8.72
C ARG A 78 -0.17 -2.59 -7.59
N ILE A 79 0.75 -2.31 -6.66
CA ILE A 79 0.55 -1.33 -5.57
C ILE A 79 0.48 0.07 -6.17
N GLU A 80 1.48 0.45 -6.98
CA GLU A 80 1.53 1.76 -7.66
C GLU A 80 0.29 2.01 -8.53
N THR A 81 -0.17 0.98 -9.26
CA THR A 81 -1.40 1.07 -10.05
C THR A 81 -2.60 1.37 -9.16
N ALA A 82 -2.75 0.68 -8.02
CA ALA A 82 -3.87 0.90 -7.11
C ALA A 82 -3.86 2.30 -6.49
N LEU A 83 -2.69 2.79 -6.10
CA LEU A 83 -2.53 4.15 -5.55
C LEU A 83 -2.79 5.23 -6.61
N SER A 84 -2.27 5.06 -7.83
CA SER A 84 -2.55 5.97 -8.95
C SER A 84 -4.03 6.04 -9.26
N GLN A 85 -4.71 4.89 -9.20
CA GLN A 85 -6.15 4.79 -9.39
C GLN A 85 -6.97 5.47 -8.29
N LEU A 86 -6.59 5.32 -7.01
CA LEU A 86 -7.19 6.08 -5.92
C LEU A 86 -6.98 7.60 -6.06
N ASN A 87 -5.78 8.01 -6.49
CA ASN A 87 -5.47 9.42 -6.70
C ASN A 87 -6.22 9.99 -7.90
N GLY A 88 -6.27 9.29 -9.03
CA GLY A 88 -6.86 9.77 -10.27
C GLY A 88 -8.39 9.71 -10.30
N GLU A 89 -8.97 8.58 -9.90
CA GLU A 89 -10.41 8.32 -10.08
C GLU A 89 -11.23 8.67 -8.82
N PHE A 90 -10.64 8.49 -7.63
CA PHE A 90 -11.32 8.77 -6.35
C PHE A 90 -10.84 10.07 -5.70
N LEU A 91 -9.84 10.74 -6.30
CA LEU A 91 -9.25 11.98 -5.81
C LEU A 91 -8.93 11.91 -4.31
N ILE A 92 -8.32 10.81 -3.85
CA ILE A 92 -8.19 10.51 -2.41
C ILE A 92 -7.51 11.63 -1.62
N GLN A 93 -6.58 12.35 -2.25
CA GLN A 93 -5.85 13.49 -1.67
C GLN A 93 -6.71 14.75 -1.48
N ILE A 94 -7.81 14.89 -2.23
CA ILE A 94 -8.71 16.03 -2.14
C ILE A 94 -9.78 15.73 -1.09
N ASN A 95 -9.64 16.39 0.06
CA ASN A 95 -10.54 16.27 1.19
C ASN A 95 -10.84 17.68 1.75
N LEU A 96 -12.12 18.02 1.86
CA LEU A 96 -12.58 19.29 2.43
C LEU A 96 -13.23 19.08 3.81
N ALA A 97 -12.82 18.05 4.55
CA ALA A 97 -13.32 17.81 5.89
C ALA A 97 -12.75 18.84 6.87
N LYS A 98 -13.61 19.34 7.76
CA LYS A 98 -13.23 20.28 8.83
C LYS A 98 -12.92 19.57 10.15
N THR A 99 -13.17 18.26 10.22
CA THR A 99 -12.96 17.43 11.41
C THR A 99 -12.25 16.14 11.02
N PHE A 100 -11.50 15.56 11.97
CA PHE A 100 -10.82 14.28 11.76
C PHE A 100 -11.80 13.15 11.44
N GLN A 101 -12.93 13.07 12.14
CA GLN A 101 -13.96 12.08 11.85
C GLN A 101 -14.49 12.24 10.41
N GLY A 102 -14.69 13.46 9.93
CA GLY A 102 -15.10 13.73 8.56
C GLY A 102 -14.05 13.28 7.54
N LEU A 103 -12.76 13.48 7.83
CA LEU A 103 -11.65 12.99 7.01
C LEU A 103 -11.65 11.45 6.97
N ALA A 104 -11.67 10.81 8.14
CA ALA A 104 -11.65 9.35 8.27
C ALA A 104 -12.81 8.70 7.49
N THR A 105 -14.03 9.19 7.68
CA THR A 105 -15.22 8.70 6.95
C THR A 105 -15.07 8.86 5.44
N ARG A 106 -14.53 9.99 4.95
CA ARG A 106 -14.35 10.21 3.50
C ARG A 106 -13.30 9.28 2.91
N ILE A 107 -12.18 9.08 3.60
CA ILE A 107 -11.13 8.14 3.17
C ILE A 107 -11.66 6.71 3.19
N ALA A 108 -12.36 6.31 4.25
CA ALA A 108 -13.02 5.01 4.37
C ALA A 108 -13.97 4.76 3.19
N SER A 109 -14.83 5.72 2.88
CA SER A 109 -15.77 5.61 1.75
C SER A 109 -15.07 5.47 0.41
N LYS A 110 -13.98 6.21 0.16
CA LYS A 110 -13.19 6.11 -1.09
C LYS A 110 -12.52 4.75 -1.23
N ILE A 111 -11.90 4.25 -0.15
CA ILE A 111 -11.25 2.93 -0.12
C ILE A 111 -12.30 1.83 -0.31
N SER A 112 -13.43 1.91 0.38
CA SER A 112 -14.53 0.95 0.27
C SER A 112 -15.13 0.93 -1.13
N ALA A 113 -15.37 2.09 -1.75
CA ALA A 113 -15.87 2.17 -3.13
C ALA A 113 -14.89 1.54 -4.13
N PHE A 114 -13.59 1.83 -3.99
CA PHE A 114 -12.55 1.18 -4.79
C PHE A 114 -12.59 -0.35 -4.64
N THR A 115 -12.60 -0.84 -3.40
CA THR A 115 -12.64 -2.28 -3.11
C THR A 115 -13.92 -2.94 -3.66
N MET A 116 -15.07 -2.27 -3.55
CA MET A 116 -16.34 -2.76 -4.07
C MET A 116 -16.32 -2.90 -5.60
N ILE A 117 -15.78 -1.92 -6.33
CA ILE A 117 -15.65 -2.03 -7.79
C ILE A 117 -14.76 -3.21 -8.18
N GLN A 118 -13.69 -3.45 -7.43
CA GLN A 118 -12.80 -4.59 -7.67
C GLN A 118 -13.51 -5.93 -7.40
N TYR A 119 -14.33 -5.99 -6.35
CA TYR A 119 -15.20 -7.13 -6.06
C TYR A 119 -16.18 -7.39 -7.21
N LEU A 120 -16.94 -6.37 -7.64
CA LEU A 120 -17.89 -6.49 -8.74
C LEU A 120 -17.21 -6.96 -10.03
N ASN A 121 -16.08 -6.35 -10.38
CA ASN A 121 -15.30 -6.75 -11.55
C ASN A 121 -14.95 -8.23 -11.52
N PHE A 122 -14.41 -8.72 -10.41
CA PHE A 122 -13.93 -10.09 -10.35
C PHE A 122 -15.06 -11.12 -10.21
N PHE A 123 -15.99 -10.89 -9.29
CA PHE A 123 -17.00 -11.88 -8.91
C PHE A 123 -18.23 -11.84 -9.82
N VAL A 124 -18.72 -10.64 -10.15
CA VAL A 124 -19.95 -10.46 -10.94
C VAL A 124 -19.62 -10.46 -12.44
N PHE A 125 -18.73 -9.57 -12.88
CA PHE A 125 -18.47 -9.35 -14.30
C PHE A 125 -17.38 -10.26 -14.90
N LYS A 126 -16.70 -11.07 -14.10
CA LYS A 126 -15.57 -11.94 -14.50
C LYS A 126 -14.43 -11.18 -15.23
N ARG A 127 -14.25 -9.90 -14.89
CA ARG A 127 -13.21 -9.00 -15.38
C ARG A 127 -11.96 -9.09 -14.50
N LYS A 128 -10.80 -8.76 -15.08
CA LYS A 128 -9.53 -8.69 -14.32
C LYS A 128 -9.57 -7.57 -13.27
N ILE A 129 -9.01 -7.84 -12.10
CA ILE A 129 -8.77 -6.86 -11.03
C ILE A 129 -7.88 -5.71 -11.55
N ASN A 130 -8.05 -4.51 -10.99
CA ASN A 130 -7.39 -3.24 -11.35
C ASN A 130 -7.94 -2.58 -12.62
N LYS A 131 -9.16 -2.91 -13.03
CA LYS A 131 -9.89 -2.20 -14.08
C LYS A 131 -11.03 -1.40 -13.47
N ILE A 132 -10.77 -0.21 -12.93
CA ILE A 132 -11.83 0.61 -12.29
C ILE A 132 -12.62 1.50 -13.26
N LYS A 133 -12.12 1.80 -14.46
CA LYS A 133 -12.94 2.40 -15.50
C LYS A 133 -13.83 1.32 -16.10
N VAL A 134 -14.98 1.14 -15.49
CA VAL A 134 -15.95 0.10 -15.83
C VAL A 134 -17.16 0.79 -16.43
N ASN A 135 -17.53 0.45 -17.65
CA ASN A 135 -18.88 0.77 -18.13
C ASN A 135 -19.83 -0.21 -17.42
N LEU A 136 -20.79 0.34 -16.68
CA LEU A 136 -21.82 -0.40 -15.94
C LEU A 136 -23.06 -0.68 -16.80
N GLY A 137 -23.06 -0.24 -18.06
CA GLY A 137 -24.05 -0.57 -19.08
C GLY A 137 -23.85 -1.95 -19.68
#